data_AF-A0ABC9GHE9-F1
#
_entry.id   AF-A0ABC9GHE9-F1
#
_cell.length_a   1.000
_cell.length_b   1.000
_cell.length_c   1.000
_cell.angle_alpha   90.00
_cell.angle_beta   90.00
_cell.angle_gamma   90.00
#
_symmetry.space_group_name_H-M   'P 1'
#
loop_
_entity.id
_entity.type
_entity.pdbx_description
1 polymer ?
#
loop_
_entity_poly.entity_id
_entity_poly.type
_entity_poly.pdbx_seq_one_letter_code
_entity_poly.pdbx_strand_id
1 'polypeptide(L)'
;MFASLYRRRLLRLRQIPSVAGTNSGRPNPADALLSHGYSSAALAGATVSEPCPTTASYLISCGLSPAAAAASKLRIRSTDRADAVRALFRSYGFTDADITGMIRQAPQILTLDPDRILRPKLDLYTSLGIQPRKLASTPALFMRSLDKHLIPCIEFLRGILGTDGDVCRAISRNPRGLTASDLDRNMRPAVDTLRRLGLPEASILKLLTVDLTVLRISPDRMSQIFEDLKSLGLGVTDTGFVHGIRALCCIRRETWLQKLALYQSFGVSEGELLKAIKMQPTVTLLSDENIKKKLWFLLDELKLELSEVIRQPVVISFSLEKCIKPRRAVLSVLMREGKIQSNINLLSALLGSARNFSKRYVLRYAHEVPDVVKAYEGKIAFVGFRGRDVLDPQNP
;
A
#
# COMPACT_ATOMS: atom_id res chain seq x y z
N MET A 1 -18.69 -15.48 16.25
CA MET A 1 -18.12 -15.92 14.94
C MET A 1 -16.59 -15.83 14.93
N PHE A 2 -15.99 -14.75 15.44
CA PHE A 2 -14.54 -14.64 15.52
C PHE A 2 -13.91 -15.75 16.37
N ALA A 3 -14.56 -16.18 17.45
CA ALA A 3 -14.13 -17.34 18.26
C ALA A 3 -13.97 -18.66 17.43
N SER A 4 -14.72 -18.83 16.34
CA SER A 4 -14.56 -19.99 15.44
C SER A 4 -13.35 -19.84 14.51
N LEU A 5 -13.04 -18.60 14.09
CA LEU A 5 -11.79 -18.25 13.41
C LEU A 5 -10.57 -18.45 14.34
N TYR A 6 -10.72 -18.21 15.65
CA TYR A 6 -9.70 -18.53 16.66
C TYR A 6 -9.52 -20.05 16.87
N ARG A 7 -10.60 -20.85 16.89
CA ARG A 7 -10.53 -22.31 17.18
C ARG A 7 -10.04 -23.18 16.03
N ARG A 8 -10.18 -22.77 14.77
CA ARG A 8 -9.77 -23.58 13.59
C ARG A 8 -8.27 -23.94 13.57
N ARG A 9 -7.42 -23.33 14.39
CA ARG A 9 -5.99 -23.67 14.55
C ARG A 9 -5.76 -24.98 15.34
N LEU A 10 -6.61 -25.31 16.32
CA LEU A 10 -6.37 -26.45 17.21
C LEU A 10 -6.70 -27.80 16.55
N LEU A 11 -7.59 -27.82 15.56
CA LEU A 11 -7.99 -29.06 14.88
C LEU A 11 -7.07 -29.45 13.71
N ARG A 12 -6.40 -28.49 13.05
CA ARG A 12 -5.46 -28.79 11.94
C ARG A 12 -4.02 -29.10 12.38
N LEU A 13 -3.64 -28.81 13.63
CA LEU A 13 -2.35 -29.24 14.20
C LEU A 13 -2.35 -30.69 14.73
N ARG A 14 -3.51 -31.36 14.75
CA ARG A 14 -3.66 -32.75 15.23
C ARG A 14 -3.76 -33.81 14.12
N GLN A 15 -3.63 -33.41 12.85
CA GLN A 15 -3.62 -34.35 11.72
C GLN A 15 -2.35 -34.17 10.90
N ILE A 16 -1.24 -34.67 11.45
CA ILE A 16 -0.07 -35.10 10.68
C ILE A 16 0.07 -36.59 10.96
N PRO A 17 -0.13 -37.49 9.98
CA PRO A 17 0.25 -38.88 10.15
C PRO A 17 1.78 -38.99 10.19
N SER A 18 2.28 -39.66 11.22
CA SER A 18 3.64 -40.16 11.30
C SER A 18 3.88 -41.17 10.17
N VAL A 19 4.93 -40.98 9.37
CA VAL A 19 5.46 -42.01 8.48
C VAL A 19 6.95 -42.16 8.76
N ALA A 20 7.31 -43.33 9.27
CA ALA A 20 8.67 -43.81 9.47
C ALA A 20 9.03 -44.82 8.35
N GLY A 21 10.34 -44.92 8.04
CA GLY A 21 10.95 -45.93 7.14
C GLY A 21 11.72 -45.29 5.97
N THR A 22 13.03 -45.00 6.04
CA THR A 22 14.27 -45.83 5.98
C THR A 22 15.01 -45.77 4.62
N ASN A 23 16.12 -45.02 4.64
CA ASN A 23 17.41 -45.09 3.91
C ASN A 23 17.64 -45.85 2.59
N SER A 24 18.27 -45.14 1.63
CA SER A 24 19.60 -45.39 1.01
C SER A 24 19.78 -44.39 -0.16
N GLY A 25 20.91 -43.84 -0.61
CA GLY A 25 22.31 -43.79 -0.22
C GLY A 25 23.10 -43.13 -1.38
N ARG A 26 23.61 -41.89 -1.18
CA ARG A 26 24.68 -41.15 -1.91
C ARG A 26 24.47 -40.77 -3.42
N PRO A 27 25.33 -39.91 -4.01
CA PRO A 27 25.72 -38.55 -3.61
C PRO A 27 25.48 -37.51 -4.73
N ASN A 28 25.55 -36.23 -4.36
CA ASN A 28 25.38 -35.04 -5.20
C ASN A 28 26.61 -34.79 -6.10
N PRO A 29 26.45 -34.46 -7.40
CA PRO A 29 27.50 -33.77 -8.15
C PRO A 29 26.98 -32.42 -8.66
N ALA A 30 27.29 -31.38 -7.89
CA ALA A 30 27.37 -30.01 -8.39
C ALA A 30 28.82 -29.79 -8.78
N ASP A 31 29.21 -30.23 -9.97
CA ASP A 31 30.40 -29.78 -10.68
C ASP A 31 30.34 -30.31 -12.11
N ALA A 32 30.76 -29.47 -13.06
CA ALA A 32 30.72 -29.61 -14.52
C ALA A 32 29.35 -29.34 -15.16
N LEU A 33 29.23 -28.14 -15.75
CA LEU A 33 28.77 -27.92 -17.13
C LEU A 33 28.80 -26.41 -17.45
N LEU A 34 29.98 -25.88 -17.74
CA LEU A 34 30.17 -24.71 -18.60
C LEU A 34 31.53 -24.84 -19.30
N SER A 35 31.58 -25.65 -20.36
CA SER A 35 32.58 -25.49 -21.42
C SER A 35 31.87 -25.12 -22.73
N HIS A 36 32.46 -24.14 -23.42
CA HIS A 36 32.12 -23.61 -24.74
C HIS A 36 30.81 -22.80 -24.83
N GLY A 37 30.80 -21.54 -25.26
CA GLY A 37 31.86 -20.70 -25.81
C GLY A 37 31.21 -19.71 -26.76
N TYR A 38 31.47 -18.41 -26.60
CA TYR A 38 31.53 -17.47 -27.72
C TYR A 38 32.64 -16.46 -27.43
N SER A 39 33.61 -16.48 -28.34
CA SER A 39 34.75 -15.59 -28.44
C SER A 39 34.30 -14.21 -28.92
N SER A 40 34.84 -13.15 -28.33
CA SER A 40 35.09 -11.90 -29.04
C SER A 40 36.16 -11.06 -28.34
N ALA A 41 37.28 -10.92 -29.04
CA ALA A 41 38.29 -9.86 -28.99
C ALA A 41 38.85 -9.42 -27.62
N ALA A 42 40.15 -9.69 -27.47
CA ALA A 42 41.00 -9.14 -26.42
C ALA A 42 40.97 -7.60 -26.41
N LEU A 43 40.48 -7.03 -25.31
CA LEU A 43 40.85 -5.69 -24.87
C LEU A 43 41.98 -5.84 -23.86
N ALA A 44 43.20 -5.60 -24.34
CA ALA A 44 44.36 -5.40 -23.49
C ALA A 44 44.13 -4.18 -22.59
N GLY A 45 44.48 -4.32 -21.30
CA GLY A 45 44.67 -3.20 -20.38
C GLY A 45 43.45 -2.73 -19.59
N ALA A 46 42.87 -3.58 -18.76
CA ALA A 46 42.10 -3.12 -17.60
C ALA A 46 42.87 -3.47 -16.32
N THR A 47 43.59 -2.49 -15.78
CA THR A 47 44.17 -2.58 -14.43
C THR A 47 43.05 -2.89 -13.45
N VAL A 48 43.21 -3.96 -12.68
CA VAL A 48 42.31 -4.32 -11.58
C VAL A 48 42.42 -3.21 -10.52
N SER A 49 41.53 -2.22 -10.59
CA SER A 49 41.53 -1.09 -9.66
C SER A 49 41.16 -1.56 -8.24
N GLU A 50 42.04 -1.24 -7.30
CA GLU A 50 41.89 -1.53 -5.87
C GLU A 50 40.63 -0.88 -5.23
N PRO A 51 40.14 -1.41 -4.09
CA PRO A 51 38.97 -0.86 -3.39
C PRO A 51 39.22 0.57 -2.93
N CYS A 52 38.26 1.47 -3.15
CA CYS A 52 38.34 2.81 -2.59
C CYS A 52 38.01 2.80 -1.08
N PRO A 53 38.85 3.35 -0.20
CA PRO A 53 38.61 3.49 1.26
C PRO A 53 37.39 4.36 1.63
N THR A 54 36.66 4.90 0.65
CA THR A 54 35.71 6.02 0.78
C THR A 54 34.25 5.62 0.58
N THR A 55 33.92 4.33 0.35
CA THR A 55 32.52 3.93 0.08
C THR A 55 31.59 4.30 1.23
N ALA A 56 32.00 4.09 2.49
CA ALA A 56 31.20 4.46 3.65
C ALA A 56 30.99 5.99 3.73
N SER A 57 32.06 6.78 3.57
CA SER A 57 32.00 8.25 3.56
C SER A 57 31.11 8.80 2.45
N TYR A 58 31.18 8.21 1.26
CA TYR A 58 30.33 8.58 0.13
C TYR A 58 28.86 8.20 0.36
N LEU A 59 28.57 7.03 0.95
CA LEU A 59 27.20 6.67 1.31
C LEU A 59 26.63 7.60 2.37
N ILE A 60 27.44 8.04 3.34
CA ILE A 60 27.06 9.04 4.34
C ILE A 60 26.76 10.38 3.65
N SER A 61 27.59 10.83 2.70
CA SER A 61 27.32 12.06 1.93
C SER A 61 26.06 11.96 1.07
N CYS A 62 25.67 10.75 0.67
CA CYS A 62 24.39 10.45 0.01
C CYS A 62 23.20 10.36 0.98
N GLY A 63 23.39 10.63 2.28
CA GLY A 63 22.34 10.73 3.28
C GLY A 63 22.04 9.44 4.05
N LEU A 64 22.93 8.45 4.04
CA LEU A 64 22.87 7.30 4.94
C LEU A 64 23.44 7.67 6.32
N SER A 65 22.95 7.01 7.37
CA SER A 65 23.58 7.10 8.68
C SER A 65 24.93 6.36 8.68
N PRO A 66 25.90 6.75 9.52
CA PRO A 66 27.18 6.04 9.62
C PRO A 66 27.01 4.54 9.88
N ALA A 67 26.06 4.17 10.75
CA ALA A 67 25.73 2.77 11.03
C ALA A 67 25.20 2.03 9.79
N ALA A 68 24.30 2.65 9.01
CA ALA A 68 23.76 2.06 7.79
C ALA A 68 24.82 1.96 6.68
N ALA A 69 25.70 2.95 6.56
CA ALA A 69 26.80 2.95 5.61
C ALA A 69 27.83 1.85 5.94
N ALA A 70 28.17 1.66 7.23
CA ALA A 70 29.06 0.57 7.67
C ALA A 70 28.42 -0.82 7.49
N ALA A 71 27.11 -0.95 7.71
CA ALA A 71 26.37 -2.19 7.49
C ALA A 71 26.18 -2.52 6.00
N SER A 72 26.22 -1.50 5.14
CA SER A 72 26.16 -1.67 3.68
C SER A 72 27.44 -2.36 3.21
N LYS A 73 27.37 -3.68 2.96
CA LYS A 73 28.46 -4.48 2.34
C LYS A 73 28.72 -4.10 0.87
N LEU A 74 28.33 -2.89 0.45
CA LEU A 74 28.47 -2.40 -0.89
C LEU A 74 29.90 -1.92 -1.12
N ARG A 75 30.41 -2.15 -2.33
CA ARG A 75 31.67 -1.58 -2.80
C ARG A 75 31.42 -0.69 -3.99
N ILE A 76 31.58 0.62 -3.81
CA ILE A 76 31.49 1.59 -4.90
C ILE A 76 32.89 1.70 -5.53
N ARG A 77 32.99 1.37 -6.81
CA ARG A 77 34.26 1.39 -7.54
C ARG A 77 34.60 2.77 -8.10
N SER A 78 33.59 3.60 -8.34
CA SER A 78 33.74 4.97 -8.86
C SER A 78 32.59 5.81 -8.32
N THR A 79 32.93 6.91 -7.64
CA THR A 79 31.97 7.91 -7.18
C THR A 79 31.32 8.63 -8.36
N ASP A 80 32.08 8.90 -9.43
CA ASP A 80 31.56 9.55 -10.64
C ASP A 80 30.42 8.75 -11.27
N ARG A 81 30.54 7.41 -11.33
CA ARG A 81 29.45 6.56 -11.81
C ARG A 81 28.22 6.60 -10.89
N ALA A 82 28.45 6.60 -9.58
CA ALA A 82 27.36 6.71 -8.61
C ALA A 82 26.67 8.09 -8.70
N ASP A 83 27.41 9.16 -8.96
CA ASP A 83 26.87 10.50 -9.19
C ASP A 83 26.15 10.60 -10.53
N ALA A 84 26.64 9.91 -11.58
CA ALA A 84 25.92 9.79 -12.85
C ALA A 84 24.56 9.07 -12.68
N VAL A 85 24.49 8.03 -11.84
CA VAL A 85 23.22 7.37 -11.47
C VAL A 85 22.26 8.37 -10.81
N ARG A 86 22.76 9.17 -9.86
CA ARG A 86 21.94 10.21 -9.19
C ARG A 86 21.48 11.28 -10.17
N ALA A 87 22.38 11.74 -11.05
CA ALA A 87 22.06 12.72 -12.09
C ALA A 87 20.99 12.18 -13.07
N LEU A 88 21.08 10.90 -13.46
CA LEU A 88 20.07 10.25 -14.27
C LEU A 88 18.70 10.27 -13.57
N PHE A 89 18.60 9.86 -12.31
CA PHE A 89 17.33 9.92 -11.59
C PHE A 89 16.77 11.35 -11.52
N ARG A 90 17.62 12.38 -11.30
CA ARG A 90 17.17 13.78 -11.34
C ARG A 90 16.59 14.16 -12.71
N SER A 91 17.18 13.69 -13.80
CA SER A 91 16.67 13.95 -15.16
C SER A 91 15.26 13.36 -15.40
N TYR A 92 14.87 12.32 -14.67
CA TYR A 92 13.50 11.75 -14.68
C TYR A 92 12.60 12.33 -13.57
N GLY A 93 12.99 13.45 -12.97
CA GLY A 93 12.19 14.21 -12.02
C GLY A 93 12.17 13.68 -10.59
N PHE A 94 13.15 12.85 -10.20
CA PHE A 94 13.32 12.47 -8.79
C PHE A 94 13.95 13.62 -8.00
N THR A 95 13.44 13.88 -6.80
CA THR A 95 14.02 14.87 -5.89
C THR A 95 15.20 14.28 -5.12
N ASP A 96 16.05 15.12 -4.51
CA ASP A 96 17.14 14.63 -3.65
C ASP A 96 16.61 13.81 -2.45
N ALA A 97 15.41 14.14 -1.95
CA ALA A 97 14.74 13.37 -0.90
C ALA A 97 14.34 11.97 -1.39
N ASP A 98 13.79 11.86 -2.61
CA ASP A 98 13.46 10.58 -3.23
C ASP A 98 14.70 9.70 -3.40
N ILE A 99 15.77 10.28 -3.97
CA ILE A 99 17.04 9.59 -4.23
C ILE A 99 17.66 9.13 -2.91
N THR A 100 17.73 10.00 -1.90
CA THR A 100 18.24 9.65 -0.57
C THR A 100 17.43 8.51 0.04
N GLY A 101 16.10 8.58 -0.04
CA GLY A 101 15.20 7.53 0.44
C GLY A 101 15.38 6.19 -0.27
N MET A 102 15.66 6.22 -1.58
CA MET A 102 15.97 5.03 -2.38
C MET A 102 17.30 4.40 -1.98
N ILE A 103 18.36 5.21 -1.84
CA ILE A 103 19.69 4.71 -1.46
C ILE A 103 19.65 4.10 -0.06
N ARG A 104 18.89 4.69 0.88
CA ARG A 104 18.69 4.10 2.22
C ARG A 104 18.06 2.71 2.18
N GLN A 105 17.18 2.45 1.22
CA GLN A 105 16.49 1.17 1.07
C GLN A 105 17.29 0.16 0.23
N ALA A 106 17.99 0.62 -0.80
CA ALA A 106 18.73 -0.22 -1.74
C ALA A 106 20.01 0.51 -2.21
N PRO A 107 21.07 0.54 -1.39
CA PRO A 107 22.33 1.19 -1.74
C PRO A 107 22.94 0.65 -3.05
N GLN A 108 22.66 -0.62 -3.37
CA GLN A 108 23.17 -1.31 -4.56
C GLN A 108 22.76 -0.62 -5.87
N ILE A 109 21.72 0.20 -5.86
CA ILE A 109 21.27 0.93 -7.04
C ILE A 109 22.36 1.86 -7.60
N LEU A 110 23.26 2.36 -6.75
CA LEU A 110 24.38 3.23 -7.13
C LEU A 110 25.49 2.50 -7.90
N THR A 111 25.48 1.17 -7.90
CA THR A 111 26.45 0.35 -8.64
C THR A 111 25.97 -0.08 -10.02
N LEU A 112 24.71 0.22 -10.36
CA LEU A 112 24.16 -0.10 -11.66
C LEU A 112 24.66 0.88 -12.72
N ASP A 113 24.81 0.40 -13.95
CA ASP A 113 25.15 1.25 -15.08
C ASP A 113 23.97 2.19 -15.40
N PRO A 114 24.17 3.53 -15.38
CA PRO A 114 23.09 4.48 -15.58
C PRO A 114 22.45 4.34 -16.97
N ASP A 115 23.24 4.24 -18.02
CA ASP A 115 22.74 4.28 -19.40
C ASP A 115 22.31 2.90 -19.91
N ARG A 116 23.03 1.83 -19.55
CA ARG A 116 22.74 0.49 -20.07
C ARG A 116 21.71 -0.27 -19.23
N ILE A 117 21.59 0.02 -17.94
CA ILE A 117 20.71 -0.74 -17.04
C ILE A 117 19.53 0.09 -16.56
N LEU A 118 19.77 1.31 -16.06
CA LEU A 118 18.71 2.10 -15.43
C LEU A 118 17.85 2.85 -16.44
N ARG A 119 18.46 3.52 -17.43
CA ARG A 119 17.74 4.31 -18.45
C ARG A 119 16.68 3.48 -19.19
N PRO A 120 16.93 2.27 -19.69
CA PRO A 120 15.90 1.47 -20.36
C PRO A 120 14.70 1.13 -19.46
N LYS A 121 14.93 0.94 -18.14
CA LYS A 121 13.85 0.68 -17.18
C LYS A 121 13.03 1.95 -16.92
N LEU A 122 13.68 3.09 -16.81
CA LEU A 122 13.03 4.39 -16.65
C LEU A 122 12.19 4.76 -17.89
N ASP A 123 12.71 4.47 -19.08
CA ASP A 123 12.01 4.67 -20.35
C ASP A 123 10.78 3.75 -20.47
N LEU A 124 10.89 2.48 -20.08
CA LEU A 124 9.75 1.56 -20.02
C LEU A 124 8.62 2.09 -19.12
N TYR A 125 8.95 2.60 -17.94
CA TYR A 125 7.92 3.17 -17.06
C TYR A 125 7.28 4.42 -17.67
N THR A 126 8.10 5.28 -18.27
CA THR A 126 7.63 6.48 -18.98
C THR A 126 6.70 6.11 -20.14
N SER A 127 7.04 5.09 -20.93
CA SER A 127 6.22 4.64 -22.06
C SER A 127 4.89 4.02 -21.64
N LEU A 128 4.81 3.46 -20.43
CA LEU A 128 3.57 3.02 -19.80
C LEU A 128 2.75 4.17 -19.19
N GLY A 129 3.20 5.43 -19.30
CA GLY A 129 2.58 6.59 -18.67
C GLY A 129 2.82 6.68 -17.16
N ILE A 130 3.75 5.90 -16.62
CA ILE A 130 4.14 5.94 -15.21
C ILE A 130 5.26 6.95 -15.04
N GLN A 131 5.03 7.98 -14.23
CA GLN A 131 6.10 8.90 -13.81
C GLN A 131 7.09 8.14 -12.93
N PRO A 132 8.36 7.90 -13.36
CA PRO A 132 9.25 6.98 -12.66
C PRO A 132 9.52 7.39 -11.21
N ARG A 133 9.53 8.70 -10.90
CA ARG A 133 9.66 9.22 -9.53
C ARG A 133 8.65 8.64 -8.54
N LYS A 134 7.44 8.26 -9.00
CA LYS A 134 6.41 7.64 -8.15
C LYS A 134 6.82 6.25 -7.65
N LEU A 135 7.83 5.63 -8.26
CA LEU A 135 8.38 4.34 -7.88
C LEU A 135 9.56 4.47 -6.89
N ALA A 136 9.90 5.69 -6.45
CA ALA A 136 11.00 5.92 -5.49
C ALA A 136 10.84 5.15 -4.18
N SER A 137 9.61 4.90 -3.73
CA SER A 137 9.34 4.08 -2.54
C SER A 137 9.52 2.57 -2.76
N THR A 138 9.95 2.15 -3.96
CA THR A 138 10.12 0.73 -4.32
C THR A 138 11.35 0.54 -5.22
N PRO A 139 12.55 0.88 -4.72
CA PRO A 139 13.78 0.84 -5.52
C PRO A 139 14.16 -0.57 -6.01
N ALA A 140 13.65 -1.61 -5.35
CA ALA A 140 13.84 -3.00 -5.76
C ALA A 140 13.39 -3.29 -7.20
N LEU A 141 12.46 -2.51 -7.76
CA LEU A 141 12.07 -2.65 -9.17
C LEU A 141 13.23 -2.35 -10.14
N PHE A 142 14.03 -1.32 -9.84
CA PHE A 142 15.17 -0.95 -10.66
C PHE A 142 16.31 -1.98 -10.57
N MET A 143 16.26 -2.89 -9.60
CA MET A 143 17.21 -4.00 -9.46
C MET A 143 16.79 -5.26 -10.23
N ARG A 144 15.54 -5.34 -10.71
CA ARG A 144 15.07 -6.49 -11.51
C ARG A 144 15.60 -6.44 -12.93
N SER A 145 15.71 -7.60 -13.58
CA SER A 145 16.03 -7.67 -15.01
C SER A 145 14.89 -7.04 -15.82
N LEU A 146 15.24 -6.25 -16.82
CA LEU A 146 14.27 -5.69 -17.74
C LEU A 146 13.59 -6.81 -18.54
N ASP A 147 14.39 -7.59 -19.25
CA ASP A 147 13.90 -8.59 -20.22
C ASP A 147 13.41 -9.87 -19.56
N LYS A 148 14.08 -10.34 -18.50
CA LYS A 148 13.73 -11.61 -17.85
C LYS A 148 12.65 -11.49 -16.79
N HIS A 149 12.24 -10.27 -16.44
CA HIS A 149 11.31 -10.06 -15.33
C HIS A 149 10.30 -8.95 -15.58
N LEU A 150 10.75 -7.70 -15.75
CA LEU A 150 9.81 -6.56 -15.82
C LEU A 150 8.88 -6.68 -17.04
N ILE A 151 9.44 -6.90 -18.23
CA ILE A 151 8.66 -7.04 -19.47
C ILE A 151 7.68 -8.22 -19.38
N PRO A 152 8.10 -9.48 -19.06
CA PRO A 152 7.19 -10.61 -18.92
C PRO A 152 6.06 -10.37 -17.91
N CYS A 153 6.37 -9.76 -16.76
CA CYS A 153 5.35 -9.44 -15.75
C CYS A 153 4.35 -8.39 -16.25
N ILE A 154 4.81 -7.37 -16.97
CA ILE A 154 3.95 -6.34 -17.55
C ILE A 154 3.06 -6.92 -18.65
N GLU A 155 3.61 -7.77 -19.52
CA GLU A 155 2.84 -8.47 -20.57
C GLU A 155 1.79 -9.41 -19.97
N PHE A 156 2.13 -10.14 -18.91
CA PHE A 156 1.16 -10.95 -18.18
C PHE A 156 0.03 -10.09 -17.59
N LEU A 157 0.37 -8.93 -16.99
CA LEU A 157 -0.64 -8.01 -16.50
C LEU A 157 -1.50 -7.42 -17.62
N ARG A 158 -0.92 -7.10 -18.79
CA ARG A 158 -1.68 -6.65 -19.98
C ARG A 158 -2.70 -7.70 -20.40
N GLY A 159 -2.33 -8.98 -20.40
CA GLY A 159 -3.24 -10.07 -20.74
C GLY A 159 -4.46 -10.19 -19.82
N ILE A 160 -4.41 -9.63 -18.60
CA ILE A 160 -5.52 -9.67 -17.64
C ILE A 160 -6.25 -8.33 -17.54
N LEU A 161 -5.50 -7.22 -17.50
CA LEU A 161 -6.03 -5.88 -17.31
C LEU A 161 -6.51 -5.24 -18.61
N GLY A 162 -6.09 -5.77 -19.76
CA GLY A 162 -6.52 -5.34 -21.09
C GLY A 162 -5.84 -4.07 -21.61
N THR A 163 -5.79 -2.99 -20.81
CA THR A 163 -5.27 -1.69 -21.25
C THR A 163 -3.99 -1.27 -20.55
N ASP A 164 -3.12 -0.55 -21.26
CA ASP A 164 -1.91 0.07 -20.67
C ASP A 164 -2.27 1.09 -19.59
N GLY A 165 -3.44 1.74 -19.69
CA GLY A 165 -3.95 2.64 -18.65
C GLY A 165 -4.23 1.92 -17.33
N ASP A 166 -4.78 0.70 -17.38
CA ASP A 166 -5.06 -0.11 -16.19
C ASP A 166 -3.78 -0.72 -15.60
N VAL A 167 -2.84 -1.16 -16.45
CA VAL A 167 -1.50 -1.59 -16.02
C VAL A 167 -0.75 -0.45 -15.34
N CYS A 168 -0.75 0.74 -15.95
CA CYS A 168 -0.19 1.96 -15.38
C CYS A 168 -0.77 2.26 -14.01
N ARG A 169 -2.11 2.18 -13.88
CA ARG A 169 -2.81 2.40 -12.62
C ARG A 169 -2.42 1.38 -11.55
N ALA A 170 -2.36 0.09 -11.90
CA ALA A 170 -2.00 -0.99 -10.99
C ALA A 170 -0.58 -0.82 -10.44
N ILE A 171 0.39 -0.61 -11.33
CA ILE A 171 1.81 -0.44 -10.96
C ILE A 171 2.02 0.85 -10.17
N SER A 172 1.41 1.97 -10.60
CA SER A 172 1.53 3.26 -9.92
C SER A 172 0.94 3.24 -8.50
N ARG A 173 -0.06 2.38 -8.25
CA ARG A 173 -0.76 2.31 -6.97
C ARG A 173 -0.03 1.45 -5.95
N ASN A 174 0.42 0.27 -6.35
CA ASN A 174 1.22 -0.60 -5.49
C ASN A 174 2.14 -1.51 -6.31
N PRO A 175 3.38 -1.07 -6.60
CA PRO A 175 4.31 -1.84 -7.43
C PRO A 175 4.92 -3.05 -6.71
N ARG A 176 4.67 -3.23 -5.40
CA ARG A 176 5.33 -4.28 -4.58
C ARG A 176 5.01 -5.70 -5.02
N GLY A 177 3.93 -5.89 -5.78
CA GLY A 177 3.63 -7.17 -6.42
C GLY A 177 4.66 -7.57 -7.47
N LEU A 178 5.42 -6.63 -8.03
CA LEU A 178 6.39 -6.87 -9.10
C LEU A 178 7.85 -6.98 -8.61
N THR A 179 8.12 -6.75 -7.33
CA THR A 179 9.51 -6.71 -6.83
C THR A 179 10.12 -8.09 -6.61
N ALA A 180 9.31 -9.06 -6.17
CA ALA A 180 9.80 -10.37 -5.73
C ALA A 180 8.97 -11.54 -6.26
N SER A 181 7.90 -11.28 -7.01
CA SER A 181 7.05 -12.34 -7.56
C SER A 181 7.67 -12.88 -8.83
N ASP A 182 8.06 -14.14 -8.81
CA ASP A 182 8.35 -14.86 -10.04
C ASP A 182 7.06 -15.06 -10.84
N LEU A 183 7.13 -14.92 -12.17
CA LEU A 183 5.96 -14.99 -13.03
C LEU A 183 5.28 -16.36 -12.92
N ASP A 184 6.06 -17.44 -13.03
CA ASP A 184 5.54 -18.80 -13.13
C ASP A 184 5.34 -19.45 -11.76
N ARG A 185 6.16 -19.09 -10.77
CA ARG A 185 6.05 -19.63 -9.40
C ARG A 185 5.09 -18.85 -8.51
N ASN A 186 4.80 -17.58 -8.81
CA ASN A 186 3.96 -16.74 -7.96
C ASN A 186 2.75 -16.13 -8.70
N MET A 187 2.98 -15.33 -9.74
CA MET A 187 1.90 -14.54 -10.34
C MET A 187 0.84 -15.41 -11.04
N ARG A 188 1.25 -16.35 -11.90
CA ARG A 188 0.30 -17.25 -12.58
C ARG A 188 -0.47 -18.13 -11.58
N PRO A 189 0.17 -18.85 -10.65
CA PRO A 189 -0.55 -19.66 -9.68
C PRO A 189 -1.52 -18.85 -8.81
N ALA A 190 -1.17 -17.61 -8.46
CA ALA A 190 -2.06 -16.73 -7.69
C ALA A 190 -3.34 -16.40 -8.48
N VAL A 191 -3.22 -15.98 -9.75
CA VAL A 191 -4.37 -15.68 -10.60
C VAL A 191 -5.20 -16.94 -10.88
N ASP A 192 -4.56 -18.07 -11.18
CA ASP A 192 -5.26 -19.33 -11.43
C ASP A 192 -5.98 -19.83 -10.18
N THR A 193 -5.42 -19.58 -8.99
CA THR A 193 -6.10 -19.88 -7.73
C THR A 193 -7.35 -19.01 -7.55
N LEU A 194 -7.29 -17.71 -7.85
CA LEU A 194 -8.46 -16.83 -7.79
C LEU A 194 -9.58 -17.33 -8.71
N ARG A 195 -9.23 -17.75 -9.93
CA ARG A 195 -10.16 -18.36 -10.90
C ARG A 195 -10.77 -19.66 -10.37
N ARG A 196 -9.93 -20.60 -9.90
CA ARG A 196 -10.39 -21.89 -9.35
C ARG A 196 -11.31 -21.73 -8.14
N LEU A 197 -11.06 -20.71 -7.31
CA LEU A 197 -11.92 -20.40 -6.16
C LEU A 197 -13.23 -19.68 -6.55
N GLY A 198 -13.45 -19.43 -7.84
CA GLY A 198 -14.68 -18.89 -8.40
C GLY A 198 -14.79 -17.37 -8.35
N LEU A 199 -13.66 -16.65 -8.27
CA LEU A 199 -13.69 -15.19 -8.38
C LEU A 199 -13.95 -14.78 -9.84
N PRO A 200 -14.98 -13.96 -10.13
CA PRO A 200 -15.25 -13.51 -11.50
C PRO A 200 -14.07 -12.75 -12.11
N GLU A 201 -13.84 -12.87 -13.42
CA GLU A 201 -12.74 -12.17 -14.12
C GLU A 201 -12.78 -10.64 -13.92
N ALA A 202 -13.96 -10.03 -13.96
CA ALA A 202 -14.12 -8.60 -13.67
C ALA A 202 -13.66 -8.23 -12.24
N SER A 203 -13.86 -9.12 -11.27
CA SER A 203 -13.40 -8.96 -9.89
C SER A 203 -11.89 -9.17 -9.77
N ILE A 204 -11.30 -10.08 -10.55
CA ILE A 204 -9.84 -10.28 -10.64
C ILE A 204 -9.17 -9.02 -11.21
N LEU A 205 -9.68 -8.49 -12.33
CA LEU A 205 -9.20 -7.24 -12.92
C LEU A 205 -9.26 -6.09 -11.91
N LYS A 206 -10.41 -5.93 -11.25
CA LYS A 206 -10.59 -4.89 -10.22
C LYS A 206 -9.61 -5.07 -9.06
N LEU A 207 -9.38 -6.30 -8.60
CA LEU A 207 -8.44 -6.61 -7.53
C LEU A 207 -7.01 -6.22 -7.91
N LEU A 208 -6.54 -6.65 -9.09
CA LEU A 208 -5.19 -6.38 -9.58
C LEU A 208 -4.95 -4.89 -9.88
N THR A 209 -5.99 -4.18 -10.33
CA THR A 209 -5.94 -2.71 -10.51
C THR A 209 -5.73 -1.98 -9.19
N VAL A 210 -6.25 -2.53 -8.08
CA VAL A 210 -6.19 -1.89 -6.76
C VAL A 210 -4.94 -2.30 -5.98
N ASP A 211 -4.50 -3.56 -6.08
CA ASP A 211 -3.39 -4.08 -5.29
C ASP A 211 -2.72 -5.32 -5.91
N LEU A 212 -1.50 -5.15 -6.42
CA LEU A 212 -0.72 -6.25 -7.00
C LEU A 212 -0.10 -7.19 -5.95
N THR A 213 -0.17 -6.87 -4.66
CA THR A 213 0.40 -7.74 -3.61
C THR A 213 -0.31 -9.09 -3.50
N VAL A 214 -1.55 -9.19 -4.00
CA VAL A 214 -2.28 -10.46 -4.10
C VAL A 214 -1.51 -11.52 -4.89
N LEU A 215 -0.67 -11.10 -5.85
CA LEU A 215 0.13 -11.99 -6.71
C LEU A 215 1.29 -12.68 -5.96
N ARG A 216 1.54 -12.28 -4.71
CA ARG A 216 2.57 -12.86 -3.84
C ARG A 216 2.02 -13.91 -2.89
N ILE A 217 0.71 -14.07 -2.85
CA ILE A 217 0.04 -14.92 -1.86
C ILE A 217 0.03 -16.35 -2.37
N SER A 218 0.41 -17.29 -1.51
CA SER A 218 0.39 -18.71 -1.87
C SER A 218 -1.06 -19.20 -2.10
N PRO A 219 -1.25 -20.22 -2.93
CA PRO A 219 -2.57 -20.80 -3.16
C PRO A 219 -3.30 -21.20 -1.86
N ASP A 220 -2.59 -21.85 -0.93
CA ASP A 220 -3.16 -22.26 0.36
C ASP A 220 -3.65 -21.08 1.19
N ARG A 221 -2.86 -20.00 1.24
CA ARG A 221 -3.23 -18.79 1.97
C ARG A 221 -4.42 -18.11 1.30
N MET A 222 -4.49 -18.10 -0.03
CA MET A 222 -5.63 -17.56 -0.76
C MET A 222 -6.92 -18.33 -0.44
N SER A 223 -6.86 -19.66 -0.43
CA SER A 223 -8.00 -20.52 -0.05
C SER A 223 -8.50 -20.21 1.37
N GLN A 224 -7.59 -20.05 2.33
CA GLN A 224 -7.95 -19.65 3.70
C GLN A 224 -8.64 -18.28 3.74
N ILE A 225 -8.17 -17.31 2.95
CA ILE A 225 -8.79 -15.98 2.86
C ILE A 225 -10.22 -16.09 2.33
N PHE A 226 -10.45 -16.91 1.29
CA PHE A 226 -11.80 -17.14 0.77
C PHE A 226 -12.71 -17.80 1.81
N GLU A 227 -12.23 -18.81 2.55
CA GLU A 227 -12.97 -19.43 3.64
C GLU A 227 -13.32 -18.42 4.74
N ASP A 228 -12.35 -17.61 5.16
CA ASP A 228 -12.54 -16.60 6.20
C ASP A 228 -13.59 -15.57 5.74
N LEU A 229 -13.52 -15.05 4.50
CA LEU A 229 -14.50 -14.09 3.98
C LEU A 229 -15.91 -14.69 3.82
N LYS A 230 -16.01 -15.94 3.33
CA LYS A 230 -17.28 -16.67 3.27
C LYS A 230 -17.86 -16.89 4.67
N SER A 231 -17.02 -17.16 5.68
CA SER A 231 -17.46 -17.30 7.07
C SER A 231 -18.00 -16.01 7.66
N LEU A 232 -17.49 -14.85 7.22
CA LEU A 232 -18.05 -13.52 7.52
C LEU A 232 -19.36 -13.24 6.76
N GLY A 233 -19.79 -14.17 5.91
CA GLY A 233 -21.01 -14.10 5.10
C GLY A 233 -20.89 -13.16 3.90
N LEU A 234 -19.68 -12.94 3.36
CA LEU A 234 -19.49 -12.27 2.07
C LEU A 234 -19.54 -13.31 0.95
N GLY A 235 -20.36 -13.05 -0.07
CA GLY A 235 -20.39 -13.79 -1.31
C GLY A 235 -19.26 -13.35 -2.25
N VAL A 236 -18.79 -14.24 -3.12
CA VAL A 236 -17.67 -13.96 -4.05
C VAL A 236 -17.98 -12.84 -5.06
N THR A 237 -19.26 -12.55 -5.29
CA THR A 237 -19.75 -11.46 -6.13
C THR A 237 -19.89 -10.14 -5.39
N ASP A 238 -19.78 -10.13 -4.05
CA ASP A 238 -19.92 -8.91 -3.27
C ASP A 238 -18.72 -7.99 -3.50
N THR A 239 -18.99 -6.70 -3.65
CA THR A 239 -17.91 -5.69 -3.74
C THR A 239 -17.00 -5.72 -2.50
N GLY A 240 -17.58 -6.01 -1.33
CA GLY A 240 -16.84 -6.20 -0.09
C GLY A 240 -15.88 -7.39 -0.12
N PHE A 241 -16.15 -8.43 -0.92
CA PHE A 241 -15.28 -9.61 -1.02
C PHE A 241 -13.92 -9.26 -1.62
N VAL A 242 -13.89 -8.51 -2.73
CA VAL A 242 -12.64 -8.07 -3.38
C VAL A 242 -11.80 -7.20 -2.44
N HIS A 243 -12.44 -6.26 -1.73
CA HIS A 243 -11.75 -5.43 -0.74
C HIS A 243 -11.31 -6.24 0.49
N GLY A 244 -12.04 -7.29 0.84
CA GLY A 244 -11.70 -8.24 1.89
C GLY A 244 -10.46 -9.06 1.55
N ILE A 245 -10.37 -9.58 0.31
CA ILE A 245 -9.17 -10.28 -0.17
C ILE A 245 -7.96 -9.35 -0.01
N ARG A 246 -8.06 -8.13 -0.55
CA ARG A 246 -7.01 -7.12 -0.42
C ARG A 246 -6.61 -6.89 1.03
N ALA A 247 -7.58 -6.71 1.93
CA ALA A 247 -7.29 -6.43 3.33
C ALA A 247 -6.53 -7.59 4.00
N LEU A 248 -6.98 -8.84 3.77
CA LEU A 248 -6.39 -10.03 4.38
C LEU A 248 -5.09 -10.53 3.71
N CYS A 249 -4.79 -10.09 2.48
CA CYS A 249 -3.50 -10.33 1.83
C CYS A 249 -2.39 -9.46 2.41
N CYS A 250 -2.73 -8.25 2.88
CA CYS A 250 -1.75 -7.25 3.32
C CYS A 250 -1.33 -7.38 4.79
N ILE A 251 -2.12 -8.07 5.62
CA ILE A 251 -1.81 -8.27 7.04
C ILE A 251 -1.94 -9.72 7.46
N ARG A 252 -1.19 -10.11 8.50
CA ARG A 252 -1.25 -11.45 9.08
C ARG A 252 -2.60 -11.65 9.79
N ARG A 253 -3.02 -12.90 9.95
CA ARG A 253 -4.28 -13.25 10.62
C ARG A 253 -4.29 -12.73 12.06
N GLU A 254 -3.17 -12.84 12.77
CA GLU A 254 -3.01 -12.38 14.15
C GLU A 254 -3.20 -10.87 14.24
N THR A 255 -2.58 -10.12 13.32
CA THR A 255 -2.74 -8.66 13.22
C THR A 255 -4.18 -8.30 12.93
N TRP A 256 -4.84 -9.00 11.99
CA TRP A 256 -6.26 -8.78 11.72
C TRP A 256 -7.10 -8.96 12.98
N LEU A 257 -6.90 -10.05 13.73
CA LEU A 257 -7.62 -10.34 14.97
C LEU A 257 -7.38 -9.27 16.05
N GLN A 258 -6.14 -8.77 16.18
CA GLN A 258 -5.82 -7.64 17.06
C GLN A 258 -6.59 -6.36 16.66
N LYS A 259 -6.74 -6.08 15.36
CA LYS A 259 -7.55 -4.94 14.89
C LYS A 259 -9.00 -5.07 15.32
N LEU A 260 -9.56 -6.28 15.25
CA LEU A 260 -10.94 -6.51 15.67
C LEU A 260 -11.11 -6.24 17.17
N ALA A 261 -10.22 -6.81 17.97
CA ALA A 261 -10.21 -6.60 19.43
C ALA A 261 -10.06 -5.11 19.77
N LEU A 262 -9.25 -4.36 19.01
CA LEU A 262 -9.11 -2.91 19.18
C LEU A 262 -10.44 -2.18 18.94
N TYR A 263 -11.19 -2.48 17.88
CA TYR A 263 -12.51 -1.85 17.71
C TYR A 263 -13.47 -2.22 18.84
N GLN A 264 -13.46 -3.49 19.28
CA GLN A 264 -14.30 -3.95 20.39
C GLN A 264 -13.93 -3.25 21.71
N SER A 265 -12.67 -2.89 21.94
CA SER A 265 -12.26 -2.15 23.14
C SER A 265 -12.80 -0.73 23.21
N PHE A 266 -13.31 -0.17 22.09
CA PHE A 266 -14.06 1.09 22.08
C PHE A 266 -15.56 0.90 22.38
N GLY A 267 -16.01 -0.33 22.64
CA GLY A 267 -17.42 -0.63 22.91
C GLY A 267 -18.22 -1.06 21.68
N VAL A 268 -17.57 -1.29 20.53
CA VAL A 268 -18.27 -1.79 19.33
C VAL A 268 -18.67 -3.25 19.51
N SER A 269 -19.95 -3.57 19.33
CA SER A 269 -20.41 -4.96 19.42
C SER A 269 -19.86 -5.83 18.28
N GLU A 270 -19.77 -7.15 18.48
CA GLU A 270 -19.31 -8.09 17.44
C GLU A 270 -20.16 -7.97 16.16
N GLY A 271 -21.47 -7.80 16.31
CA GLY A 271 -22.40 -7.69 15.19
C GLY A 271 -22.25 -6.40 14.39
N GLU A 272 -22.07 -5.25 15.05
CA GLU A 272 -21.82 -3.97 14.38
C GLU A 272 -20.48 -3.97 13.66
N LEU A 273 -19.43 -4.48 14.32
CA LEU A 273 -18.10 -4.58 13.73
C LEU A 273 -18.11 -5.48 12.49
N LEU A 274 -18.81 -6.61 12.54
CA LEU A 274 -18.97 -7.49 11.38
C LEU A 274 -19.63 -6.76 10.20
N LYS A 275 -20.73 -6.03 10.44
CA LYS A 275 -21.40 -5.22 9.40
C LYS A 275 -20.44 -4.17 8.82
N ALA A 276 -19.73 -3.44 9.67
CA ALA A 276 -18.77 -2.43 9.25
C ALA A 276 -17.64 -3.01 8.39
N ILE A 277 -17.10 -4.17 8.77
CA ILE A 277 -16.05 -4.84 8.00
C ILE A 277 -16.56 -5.34 6.66
N LYS A 278 -17.78 -5.89 6.59
CA LYS A 278 -18.37 -6.33 5.32
C LYS A 278 -18.54 -5.16 4.35
N MET A 279 -18.92 -3.99 4.88
CA MET A 279 -19.04 -2.75 4.10
C MET A 279 -17.68 -2.18 3.68
N GLN A 280 -16.71 -2.13 4.59
CA GLN A 280 -15.40 -1.53 4.33
C GLN A 280 -14.26 -2.33 4.97
N PRO A 281 -13.83 -3.46 4.36
CA PRO A 281 -12.80 -4.32 4.95
C PRO A 281 -11.46 -3.62 5.15
N THR A 282 -11.17 -2.56 4.38
CA THR A 282 -9.90 -1.85 4.42
C THR A 282 -9.68 -1.04 5.70
N VAL A 283 -10.67 -0.89 6.58
CA VAL A 283 -10.51 -0.20 7.87
C VAL A 283 -9.51 -0.87 8.80
N THR A 284 -9.22 -2.16 8.59
CA THR A 284 -8.22 -2.90 9.35
C THR A 284 -6.79 -2.70 8.83
N LEU A 285 -6.62 -2.04 7.68
CA LEU A 285 -5.30 -1.72 7.11
C LEU A 285 -4.64 -0.50 7.76
N LEU A 286 -5.39 0.27 8.56
CA LEU A 286 -4.86 1.40 9.33
C LEU A 286 -4.02 0.88 10.50
N SER A 287 -2.98 1.62 10.92
CA SER A 287 -2.24 1.30 12.15
C SER A 287 -3.13 1.47 13.39
N ASP A 288 -2.77 0.83 14.51
CA ASP A 288 -3.57 0.90 15.75
C ASP A 288 -3.65 2.35 16.25
N GLU A 289 -2.53 3.06 16.21
CA GLU A 289 -2.42 4.47 16.58
C GLU A 289 -3.31 5.34 15.70
N ASN A 290 -3.36 5.05 14.39
CA ASN A 290 -4.17 5.81 13.46
C ASN A 290 -5.67 5.54 13.69
N ILE A 291 -6.07 4.30 13.94
CA ILE A 291 -7.45 3.95 14.32
C ILE A 291 -7.85 4.71 15.57
N LYS A 292 -7.04 4.59 16.64
CA LYS A 292 -7.28 5.30 17.91
C LYS A 292 -7.42 6.79 17.68
N LYS A 293 -6.40 7.44 17.10
CA LYS A 293 -6.39 8.89 16.83
C LYS A 293 -7.65 9.35 16.08
N LYS A 294 -8.10 8.57 15.10
CA LYS A 294 -9.27 8.89 14.29
C LYS A 294 -10.57 8.71 15.04
N LEU A 295 -10.72 7.64 15.80
CA LEU A 295 -11.90 7.43 16.65
C LEU A 295 -11.99 8.53 17.70
N TRP A 296 -10.93 8.79 18.46
CA TRP A 296 -10.89 9.88 19.45
C TRP A 296 -11.27 11.23 18.83
N PHE A 297 -10.71 11.56 17.67
CA PHE A 297 -11.09 12.80 16.97
C PHE A 297 -12.59 12.86 16.62
N LEU A 298 -13.16 11.78 16.09
CA LEU A 298 -14.56 11.76 15.67
C LEU A 298 -15.52 11.81 16.87
N LEU A 299 -15.20 11.10 17.95
CA LEU A 299 -16.04 11.04 19.15
C LEU A 299 -15.89 12.33 19.98
N ASP A 300 -14.67 12.77 20.24
CA ASP A 300 -14.42 13.85 21.20
C ASP A 300 -14.47 15.23 20.55
N GLU A 301 -13.91 15.42 19.36
CA GLU A 301 -13.88 16.73 18.70
C GLU A 301 -15.12 17.01 17.83
N LEU A 302 -15.71 15.97 17.21
CA LEU A 302 -16.92 16.15 16.39
C LEU A 302 -18.21 15.74 17.11
N LYS A 303 -18.11 15.21 18.34
CA LYS A 303 -19.26 14.79 19.16
C LYS A 303 -20.19 13.85 18.38
N LEU A 304 -19.59 12.91 17.65
CA LEU A 304 -20.33 11.86 16.94
C LEU A 304 -20.49 10.64 17.82
N GLU A 305 -21.63 9.98 17.74
CA GLU A 305 -21.83 8.71 18.41
C GLU A 305 -20.99 7.62 17.75
N LEU A 306 -20.44 6.70 18.54
CA LEU A 306 -19.66 5.58 18.02
C LEU A 306 -20.48 4.75 17.02
N SER A 307 -21.77 4.54 17.30
CA SER A 307 -22.66 3.81 16.39
C SER A 307 -22.84 4.52 15.03
N GLU A 308 -22.80 5.86 14.97
CA GLU A 308 -22.84 6.61 13.71
C GLU A 308 -21.57 6.39 12.90
N VAL A 309 -20.41 6.45 13.57
CA VAL A 309 -19.09 6.24 12.96
C VAL A 309 -18.97 4.82 12.39
N ILE A 310 -19.39 3.80 13.16
CA ILE A 310 -19.29 2.39 12.76
C ILE A 310 -20.27 2.03 11.63
N ARG A 311 -21.42 2.71 11.52
CA ARG A 311 -22.33 2.58 10.37
C ARG A 311 -21.75 3.15 9.07
N GLN A 312 -20.78 4.07 9.16
CA GLN A 312 -20.09 4.66 8.01
C GLN A 312 -18.57 4.49 8.09
N PRO A 313 -18.07 3.24 8.08
CA PRO A 313 -16.67 2.92 8.39
C PRO A 313 -15.66 3.54 7.41
N VAL A 314 -16.10 4.02 6.25
CA VAL A 314 -15.23 4.76 5.32
C VAL A 314 -14.69 6.07 5.93
N VAL A 315 -15.36 6.66 6.93
CA VAL A 315 -14.93 7.95 7.54
C VAL A 315 -13.51 7.90 8.09
N ILE A 316 -13.14 6.78 8.73
CA ILE A 316 -11.79 6.62 9.27
C ILE A 316 -10.73 6.50 8.17
N SER A 317 -11.11 6.28 6.91
CA SER A 317 -10.16 6.29 5.78
C SER A 317 -9.81 7.70 5.28
N PHE A 318 -10.54 8.75 5.68
CA PHE A 318 -10.27 10.13 5.23
C PHE A 318 -9.16 10.80 6.04
N SER A 319 -8.34 11.65 5.40
CA SER A 319 -7.31 12.42 6.11
C SER A 319 -7.95 13.40 7.11
N LEU A 320 -7.54 13.36 8.39
CA LEU A 320 -8.01 14.35 9.36
C LEU A 320 -7.55 15.76 8.96
N GLU A 321 -6.26 15.92 8.70
CA GLU A 321 -5.66 17.23 8.41
C GLU A 321 -6.07 17.79 7.05
N LYS A 322 -6.00 16.98 5.99
CA LYS A 322 -6.24 17.47 4.61
C LYS A 322 -7.71 17.49 4.21
N CYS A 323 -8.58 16.79 4.95
CA CYS A 323 -9.96 16.61 4.55
C CYS A 323 -10.95 16.94 5.65
N ILE A 324 -10.91 16.27 6.80
CA ILE A 324 -11.97 16.43 7.81
C ILE A 324 -11.90 17.80 8.50
N LYS A 325 -10.72 18.23 8.94
CA LYS A 325 -10.51 19.49 9.68
C LYS A 325 -10.88 20.76 8.88
N PRO A 326 -10.48 20.92 7.60
CA PRO A 326 -10.92 22.07 6.81
C PRO A 326 -12.42 22.07 6.57
N ARG A 327 -13.00 20.87 6.32
CA ARG A 327 -14.43 20.74 6.02
C ARG A 327 -15.31 21.02 7.23
N ARG A 328 -14.96 20.56 8.43
CA ARG A 328 -15.71 20.91 9.64
C ARG A 328 -15.71 22.41 9.92
N ALA A 329 -14.60 23.11 9.64
CA ALA A 329 -14.50 24.55 9.84
C ALA A 329 -15.44 25.30 8.89
N VAL A 330 -15.49 24.91 7.62
CA VAL A 330 -16.46 25.43 6.64
C VAL A 330 -17.90 25.22 7.13
N LEU A 331 -18.22 24.00 7.57
CA LEU A 331 -19.58 23.67 8.04
C LEU A 331 -19.94 24.47 9.30
N SER A 332 -19.00 24.64 10.24
CA SER A 332 -19.17 25.45 11.46
C SER A 332 -19.47 26.92 11.11
N VAL A 333 -18.69 27.53 10.20
CA VAL A 333 -18.93 28.90 9.71
C VAL A 333 -20.33 29.01 9.10
N LEU A 334 -20.69 28.11 8.17
CA LEU A 334 -22.00 28.15 7.52
C LEU A 334 -23.18 27.98 8.49
N MET A 335 -23.03 27.17 9.55
CA MET A 335 -24.03 27.01 10.60
C MET A 335 -24.17 28.28 11.44
N ARG A 336 -23.06 28.96 11.76
CA ARG A 336 -23.05 30.22 12.51
C ARG A 336 -23.73 31.34 11.73
N GLU A 337 -23.41 31.44 10.43
CA GLU A 337 -24.02 32.43 9.52
C GLU A 337 -25.46 32.05 9.08
N GLY A 338 -26.02 30.96 9.62
CA GLY A 338 -27.40 30.53 9.34
C GLY A 338 -27.64 30.04 7.90
N LYS A 339 -26.58 29.78 7.12
CA LYS A 339 -26.68 29.34 5.71
C LYS A 339 -27.01 27.85 5.59
N ILE A 340 -26.72 27.06 6.62
CA ILE A 340 -27.09 25.64 6.71
C ILE A 340 -27.66 25.33 8.10
N GLN A 341 -28.54 24.33 8.16
CA GLN A 341 -29.12 23.86 9.42
C GLN A 341 -28.07 23.12 10.27
N SER A 342 -28.22 23.18 11.60
CA SER A 342 -27.32 22.49 12.55
C SER A 342 -27.52 20.97 12.60
N ASN A 343 -28.71 20.49 12.23
CA ASN A 343 -29.11 19.07 12.27
C ASN A 343 -28.75 18.29 10.98
N ILE A 344 -27.91 18.84 10.09
CA ILE A 344 -27.50 18.11 8.89
C ILE A 344 -26.80 16.79 9.23
N ASN A 345 -26.87 15.83 8.30
CA ASN A 345 -26.04 14.63 8.40
C ASN A 345 -24.56 15.01 8.20
N LEU A 346 -23.86 15.21 9.32
CA LEU A 346 -22.49 15.71 9.34
C LEU A 346 -21.53 14.79 8.59
N LEU A 347 -21.63 13.48 8.80
CA LEU A 347 -20.77 12.51 8.12
C LEU A 347 -20.99 12.57 6.60
N SER A 348 -22.23 12.58 6.11
CA SER A 348 -22.51 12.72 4.68
C SER A 348 -21.90 13.98 4.08
N ALA A 349 -21.98 15.12 4.79
CA ALA A 349 -21.36 16.37 4.37
C ALA A 349 -19.82 16.27 4.33
N LEU A 350 -19.20 15.57 5.30
CA LEU A 350 -17.75 15.41 5.39
C LEU A 350 -17.16 14.41 4.38
N LEU A 351 -17.92 13.40 3.93
CA LEU A 351 -17.40 12.27 3.15
C LEU A 351 -17.40 12.45 1.62
N GLY A 352 -17.75 13.64 1.12
CA GLY A 352 -17.76 13.93 -0.33
C GLY A 352 -16.36 14.00 -0.98
N SER A 353 -16.31 14.06 -2.31
CA SER A 353 -15.07 14.45 -3.02
C SER A 353 -14.71 15.91 -2.72
N ALA A 354 -13.44 16.30 -2.85
CA ALA A 354 -13.03 17.70 -2.65
C ALA A 354 -13.81 18.65 -3.57
N ARG A 355 -14.00 18.26 -4.84
CA ARG A 355 -14.81 18.98 -5.82
C ARG A 355 -16.26 19.14 -5.37
N ASN A 356 -16.92 18.06 -4.95
CA ASN A 356 -18.32 18.11 -4.55
C ASN A 356 -18.51 18.92 -3.26
N PHE A 357 -17.60 18.76 -2.29
CA PHE A 357 -17.61 19.57 -1.08
C PHE A 357 -17.45 21.05 -1.39
N SER A 358 -16.44 21.40 -2.19
CA SER A 358 -16.16 22.78 -2.60
C SER A 358 -17.35 23.41 -3.32
N LYS A 359 -17.93 22.72 -4.31
CA LYS A 359 -19.12 23.20 -5.02
C LYS A 359 -20.30 23.44 -4.08
N ARG A 360 -20.53 22.54 -3.11
CA ARG A 360 -21.73 22.57 -2.25
C ARG A 360 -21.63 23.56 -1.09
N TYR A 361 -20.45 23.71 -0.49
CA TYR A 361 -20.27 24.44 0.77
C TYR A 361 -19.26 25.58 0.71
N VAL A 362 -18.36 25.62 -0.29
CA VAL A 362 -17.34 26.68 -0.40
C VAL A 362 -17.75 27.67 -1.48
N LEU A 363 -17.67 27.26 -2.76
CA LEU A 363 -17.95 28.14 -3.90
C LEU A 363 -19.38 28.69 -3.88
N ARG A 364 -20.34 27.89 -3.44
CA ARG A 364 -21.75 28.30 -3.32
C ARG A 364 -21.94 29.52 -2.42
N TYR A 365 -21.14 29.64 -1.36
CA TYR A 365 -21.29 30.69 -0.34
C TYR A 365 -20.12 31.67 -0.30
N ALA A 366 -19.13 31.54 -1.19
CA ALA A 366 -17.90 32.33 -1.14
C ALA A 366 -18.15 33.84 -1.26
N HIS A 367 -19.18 34.26 -2.01
CA HIS A 367 -19.56 35.67 -2.12
C HIS A 367 -20.27 36.20 -0.87
N GLU A 368 -21.23 35.43 -0.34
CA GLU A 368 -22.04 35.83 0.82
C GLU A 368 -21.32 35.66 2.16
N VAL A 369 -20.43 34.67 2.25
CA VAL A 369 -19.65 34.33 3.45
C VAL A 369 -18.20 34.04 3.04
N PRO A 370 -17.38 35.07 2.77
CA PRO A 370 -15.99 34.88 2.30
C PRO A 370 -15.12 34.02 3.22
N ASP A 371 -15.46 33.97 4.51
CA ASP A 371 -14.76 33.17 5.51
C ASP A 371 -14.82 31.66 5.26
N VAL A 372 -15.77 31.14 4.47
CA VAL A 372 -15.76 29.70 4.08
C VAL A 372 -14.54 29.34 3.25
N VAL A 373 -14.00 30.27 2.45
CA VAL A 373 -12.79 30.03 1.66
C VAL A 373 -11.58 29.94 2.60
N LYS A 374 -11.45 30.89 3.53
CA LYS A 374 -10.39 30.89 4.55
C LYS A 374 -10.46 29.65 5.44
N ALA A 375 -11.66 29.22 5.84
CA ALA A 375 -11.87 27.99 6.60
C ALA A 375 -11.43 26.74 5.82
N TYR A 376 -11.75 26.69 4.52
CA TYR A 376 -11.34 25.58 3.65
C TYR A 376 -9.82 25.53 3.43
N GLU A 377 -9.14 26.67 3.48
CA GLU A 377 -7.68 26.79 3.45
C GLU A 377 -7.03 26.51 4.82
N GLY A 378 -7.81 26.24 5.86
CA GLY A 378 -7.32 25.98 7.22
C GLY A 378 -6.88 27.24 7.99
N LYS A 379 -7.29 28.42 7.54
CA LYS A 379 -6.95 29.72 8.16
C LYS A 379 -7.92 30.17 9.25
N ILE A 380 -9.01 29.43 9.45
CA ILE A 380 -9.99 29.69 10.52
C ILE A 380 -9.98 28.52 11.50
N ALA A 381 -9.87 28.85 12.79
CA ALA A 381 -9.96 27.87 13.86
C ALA A 381 -11.40 27.31 13.95
N PHE A 382 -11.52 26.01 14.18
CA PHE A 382 -12.82 25.38 14.43
C PHE A 382 -13.28 25.73 15.85
N VAL A 383 -14.50 26.24 15.99
CA VAL A 383 -15.07 26.72 17.25
C VAL A 383 -16.26 25.88 17.74
N GLY A 384 -16.39 24.64 17.25
CA GLY A 384 -17.53 23.77 17.55
C GLY A 384 -18.65 23.85 16.52
N PHE A 385 -19.70 23.03 16.70
CA PHE A 385 -20.90 23.07 15.87
C PHE A 385 -22.05 23.62 16.70
N ARG A 386 -22.69 24.69 16.22
CA ARG A 386 -23.84 25.31 16.87
C ARG A 386 -24.92 24.27 17.17
N GLY A 387 -25.21 24.04 18.45
CA GLY A 387 -26.25 23.10 18.92
C GLY A 387 -25.80 21.64 19.13
N ARG A 388 -24.50 21.31 18.98
CA ARG A 388 -23.94 20.00 19.40
C ARG A 388 -23.04 20.07 20.64
N ASP A 389 -22.77 21.27 21.15
CA ASP A 389 -21.90 21.50 22.31
C ASP A 389 -22.64 21.46 23.67
N VAL A 390 -23.90 21.01 23.73
CA VAL A 390 -24.65 20.87 24.99
C VAL A 390 -24.71 19.40 25.40
N LEU A 391 -23.66 18.92 26.07
CA LEU A 391 -23.84 17.89 27.09
C LEU A 391 -24.13 18.65 28.38
N ASP A 392 -25.39 18.63 28.80
CA ASP A 392 -25.81 19.11 30.10
C ASP A 392 -25.16 18.22 31.18
N PRO A 393 -24.33 18.75 32.10
CA PRO A 393 -23.72 17.98 33.17
C PRO A 393 -24.70 17.61 34.30
N GLN A 394 -26.01 17.83 34.16
CA GLN A 394 -26.98 17.52 35.21
C GLN A 394 -28.13 16.64 34.73
N ASN A 395 -27.98 15.32 34.86
CA ASN A 395 -28.88 14.55 35.73
C ASN A 395 -28.27 13.16 36.03
N PRO A 396 -28.41 12.67 37.29
CA PRO A 396 -27.55 11.66 37.91
C PRO A 396 -27.75 10.22 37.43
#